data_AF-A0A957YS71-F1
#
_entry.id   AF-A0A957YS71-F1
#
_cell.length_a   1.000
_cell.length_b   1.000
_cell.length_c   1.000
_cell.angle_alpha   90.00
_cell.angle_beta   90.00
_cell.angle_gamma   90.00
#
_symmetry.space_group_name_H-M   'P 1'
#
loop_
_entity.id
_entity.type
_entity.pdbx_description
1 polymer ?
#
loop_
_entity_poly.entity_id
_entity_poly.type
_entity_poly.pdbx_seq_one_letter_code
_entity_poly.pdbx_strand_id
1 'polypeptide(L)'
;HEIANLFEGLYAAGRWPVDIYPNWLRYGLTFLVPVAFAVTVPAEALTGRLTLQTWLGALGLTAALFIISRVIWKIGLRNYSGASA
;
A
#
# COMPACT_ATOMS: atom_id res chain seq x y z
N HIS A 1 2.42 -6.29 -26.00
CA HIS A 1 0.96 -6.51 -26.06
C HIS A 1 0.41 -7.21 -24.82
N GLU A 2 1.05 -8.26 -24.29
CA GLU A 2 0.58 -8.95 -23.07
C GLU A 2 0.55 -8.06 -21.81
N ILE A 3 1.54 -7.17 -21.62
CA ILE A 3 1.54 -6.25 -20.48
C ILE A 3 0.34 -5.30 -20.54
N ALA A 4 -0.02 -4.79 -21.71
CA ALA A 4 -1.21 -3.94 -21.87
C ALA A 4 -2.50 -4.71 -21.50
N ASN A 5 -2.61 -5.99 -21.89
CA ASN A 5 -3.75 -6.83 -21.52
C ASN A 5 -3.81 -7.11 -20.01
N LEU A 6 -2.66 -7.26 -19.36
CA LEU A 6 -2.56 -7.42 -17.90
C LEU A 6 -3.04 -6.16 -17.17
N PHE A 7 -2.65 -4.99 -17.66
CA PHE A 7 -3.09 -3.70 -17.14
C PHE A 7 -4.58 -3.45 -17.41
N GLU A 8 -5.10 -3.81 -18.60
CA GLU A 8 -6.54 -3.75 -18.89
C GLU A 8 -7.35 -4.66 -17.95
N GLY A 9 -6.89 -5.89 -17.70
CA GLY A 9 -7.50 -6.79 -16.72
C GLY A 9 -7.49 -6.20 -15.31
N LEU A 10 -6.40 -5.53 -14.92
CA LEU A 10 -6.28 -4.86 -13.62
C LEU A 10 -7.24 -3.66 -13.49
N TYR A 11 -7.37 -2.84 -14.54
CA TYR A 11 -8.31 -1.72 -14.59
C TYR A 11 -9.77 -2.20 -14.61
N ALA A 12 -10.07 -3.27 -15.36
CA ALA A 12 -11.38 -3.90 -15.34
C ALA A 12 -11.71 -4.45 -13.95
N ALA A 13 -10.75 -5.07 -13.27
CA ALA A 13 -10.89 -5.58 -11.91
C ALA A 13 -11.25 -4.49 -10.88
N GLY A 14 -10.74 -3.26 -11.07
CA GLY A 14 -11.10 -2.09 -10.25
C GLY A 14 -12.52 -1.56 -10.47
N ARG A 15 -13.24 -1.98 -11.52
CA ARG A 15 -14.64 -1.60 -11.79
C ARG A 15 -15.66 -2.49 -11.10
N TRP A 16 -15.24 -3.64 -10.56
CA TRP A 16 -16.11 -4.61 -9.90
C TRP A 16 -16.00 -4.46 -8.37
N PRO A 17 -17.13 -4.57 -7.64
CA PRO A 17 -17.14 -4.38 -6.18
C PRO A 17 -16.15 -5.32 -5.51
N VAL A 18 -15.34 -4.80 -4.59
CA VAL A 18 -14.24 -5.52 -3.93
C VAL A 18 -14.70 -6.81 -3.20
N ASP A 19 -15.99 -6.95 -2.93
CA ASP A 19 -16.63 -8.12 -2.31
C ASP A 19 -16.52 -9.43 -3.12
N ILE A 20 -16.22 -9.39 -4.42
CA ILE A 20 -16.08 -10.61 -5.26
C ILE A 20 -14.70 -11.25 -5.18
N TYR A 21 -13.72 -10.57 -4.59
CA TYR A 21 -12.35 -11.09 -4.48
C TYR A 21 -12.15 -11.90 -3.20
N PRO A 22 -11.30 -12.95 -3.24
CA PRO A 22 -10.94 -13.70 -2.04
C PRO A 22 -10.31 -12.77 -0.98
N ASN A 23 -10.59 -13.03 0.29
CA ASN A 23 -10.32 -12.12 1.42
C ASN A 23 -8.91 -11.52 1.40
N TRP A 24 -7.88 -12.29 1.09
CA TRP A 24 -6.49 -11.83 1.03
C TRP A 24 -6.24 -10.76 -0.06
N LEU A 25 -6.90 -10.87 -1.22
CA LEU A 25 -6.78 -9.93 -2.34
C LEU A 25 -7.63 -8.68 -2.09
N ARG A 26 -8.81 -8.84 -1.49
CA ARG A 26 -9.67 -7.77 -0.99
C ARG A 26 -8.96 -6.90 0.04
N TYR A 27 -8.28 -7.50 1.02
CA TYR A 27 -7.44 -6.76 1.96
C TYR A 27 -6.30 -6.06 1.24
N GLY A 28 -5.58 -6.73 0.34
CA GLY A 28 -4.51 -6.12 -0.46
C GLY A 28 -4.95 -4.87 -1.24
N LEU A 29 -6.05 -4.95 -1.99
CA LEU A 29 -6.56 -3.86 -2.83
C LEU A 29 -7.14 -2.69 -2.01
N THR A 30 -7.67 -2.94 -0.81
CA THR A 30 -8.31 -1.91 0.03
C THR A 30 -7.35 -1.26 1.04
N PHE A 31 -6.30 -1.97 1.49
CA PHE A 31 -5.33 -1.50 2.49
C PHE A 31 -4.08 -0.86 1.91
N LEU A 32 -3.91 -0.85 0.59
CA LEU A 32 -2.60 -0.62 -0.05
C LEU A 32 -1.99 0.77 0.22
N VAL A 33 -2.83 1.75 0.55
CA VAL A 33 -2.42 3.06 1.06
C VAL A 33 -3.22 3.30 2.32
N PRO A 34 -2.62 3.79 3.42
CA PRO A 34 -3.39 4.13 4.60
C PRO A 34 -4.18 5.41 4.30
N VAL A 35 -5.30 5.30 3.57
CA VAL A 35 -6.10 6.44 3.09
C VAL A 35 -6.63 7.25 4.26
N ALA A 36 -7.12 6.57 5.30
CA ALA A 36 -7.54 7.21 6.54
C ALA A 36 -6.38 8.01 7.17
N PHE A 37 -5.16 7.48 7.16
CA PHE A 37 -3.98 8.19 7.63
C PHE A 37 -3.65 9.41 6.77
N ALA A 38 -3.66 9.24 5.45
CA ALA A 38 -3.35 10.28 4.48
C ALA A 38 -4.34 11.45 4.51
N VAL A 39 -5.58 11.23 4.94
CA VAL A 39 -6.62 12.27 5.04
C VAL A 39 -6.67 12.87 6.45
N THR A 40 -6.68 12.04 7.49
CA THR A 40 -6.94 12.50 8.87
C THR A 40 -5.76 13.27 9.46
N VAL A 41 -4.52 12.79 9.27
CA VAL A 41 -3.36 13.43 9.91
C VAL A 41 -3.10 14.85 9.39
N PRO A 42 -3.13 15.13 8.08
CA PRO A 42 -3.02 16.50 7.58
C PRO A 42 -4.21 17.37 8.02
N ALA A 43 -5.43 16.83 8.03
CA ALA A 43 -6.59 17.57 8.49
C ALA A 43 -6.48 17.97 9.97
N GLU A 44 -6.01 17.08 10.85
CA GLU A 44 -5.74 17.39 12.25
C GLU A 44 -4.63 18.41 12.41
N ALA A 45 -3.55 18.30 11.64
CA ALA A 45 -2.44 19.26 11.65
C ALA A 45 -2.90 20.67 11.22
N LEU A 46 -3.65 20.77 10.11
CA LEU A 46 -4.15 22.04 9.59
C LEU A 46 -5.18 22.70 10.50
N THR A 47 -5.93 21.90 11.27
CA THR A 47 -6.96 22.42 12.19
C THR A 47 -6.46 22.59 13.63
N GLY A 48 -5.17 22.39 13.88
CA GLY A 48 -4.58 22.51 15.23
C GLY A 48 -5.06 21.44 16.22
N ARG A 49 -5.65 20.34 15.72
CA ARG A 49 -6.19 19.22 16.52
C ARG A 49 -5.23 18.03 16.62
N LEU A 50 -4.01 18.19 16.10
CA LEU A 50 -3.01 17.13 16.10
C LEU A 50 -2.58 16.80 17.53
N THR A 51 -2.93 15.59 17.98
CA THR A 51 -2.55 15.09 19.30
C THR A 51 -1.19 14.41 19.25
N LEU A 52 -0.48 14.34 20.38
CA LEU A 52 0.77 13.57 20.49
C LEU A 52 0.57 12.09 20.15
N GLN A 53 -0.61 11.55 20.47
CA GLN A 53 -0.99 10.17 20.17
C GLN A 53 -1.12 9.95 18.66
N THR A 54 -1.84 10.83 17.95
CA THR A 54 -1.94 10.75 16.49
C THR A 54 -0.56 10.88 15.84
N TRP A 55 0.27 11.78 16.36
CA TRP A 55 1.62 12.01 15.84
C TRP A 55 2.55 10.81 16.02
N LEU A 56 2.55 10.18 17.20
CA LEU A 56 3.33 8.97 17.44
C LEU A 56 2.81 7.78 16.63
N GLY A 57 1.49 7.65 16.50
CA GLY A 57 0.87 6.66 15.60
C GLY A 57 1.31 6.85 14.16
N ALA A 58 1.39 8.10 13.70
CA ALA A 58 1.86 8.46 12.37
C ALA A 58 3.31 8.06 12.11
N LEU A 59 4.17 8.37 13.06
CA LEU A 59 5.57 8.00 13.01
C LEU A 59 5.75 6.48 13.00
N GLY A 60 5.02 5.78 13.86
CA GLY A 60 5.04 4.32 13.97
C GLY A 60 4.59 3.64 12.67
N LEU A 61 3.48 4.09 12.08
CA LEU A 61 2.98 3.56 10.81
C LEU A 61 3.99 3.78 9.68
N THR A 62 4.59 4.97 9.61
CA THR A 62 5.61 5.31 8.61
C THR A 62 6.82 4.37 8.73
N ALA A 63 7.34 4.19 9.95
CA ALA A 63 8.47 3.30 10.19
C ALA A 63 8.15 1.84 9.82
N ALA A 64 6.96 1.36 10.20
CA ALA A 64 6.51 0.00 9.88
C ALA A 64 6.45 -0.24 8.37
N LEU A 65 5.79 0.66 7.62
CA LEU A 65 5.67 0.55 6.17
C LEU A 65 7.04 0.62 5.47
N PHE A 66 7.93 1.50 5.93
CA PHE A 66 9.29 1.59 5.42
C PHE A 66 10.08 0.28 5.62
N ILE A 67 10.00 -0.30 6.83
CA ILE A 67 10.67 -1.57 7.14
C ILE A 67 10.11 -2.69 6.28
N ILE A 68 8.78 -2.82 6.17
CA ILE A 68 8.12 -3.83 5.35
C ILE A 68 8.56 -3.70 3.88
N SER A 69 8.51 -2.49 3.33
CA SER A 69 8.96 -2.21 1.95
C SER A 69 10.42 -2.61 1.75
N ARG A 70 11.31 -2.27 2.69
CA ARG A 70 12.73 -2.62 2.63
C ARG A 70 12.98 -4.12 2.69
N VAL A 71 12.22 -4.85 3.50
CA VAL A 71 12.30 -6.32 3.61
C VAL A 71 11.85 -6.96 2.31
N ILE A 72 10.69 -6.58 1.79
CA ILE A 72 10.16 -7.10 0.51
C ILE A 72 11.15 -6.83 -0.62
N TRP A 73 11.69 -5.61 -0.70
CA TRP A 73 12.71 -5.25 -1.70
C TRP A 73 13.95 -6.13 -1.62
N LYS A 74 14.48 -6.36 -0.40
CA LYS A 74 15.64 -7.24 -0.20
C LYS A 74 15.34 -8.70 -0.57
N ILE A 75 14.14 -9.19 -0.28
CA ILE A 75 13.72 -10.53 -0.69
C ILE A 75 13.65 -10.62 -2.22
N GLY A 76 13.05 -9.62 -2.87
CA GLY A 76 12.96 -9.53 -4.33
C GLY A 76 14.33 -9.55 -5.01
N LEU A 77 15.31 -8.79 -4.49
CA LEU A 77 16.68 -8.79 -5.01
C LEU A 77 17.37 -10.16 -4.89
N ARG A 78 17.10 -10.92 -3.82
CA ARG A 78 17.69 -12.26 -3.63
C ARG A 78 17.14 -13.30 -4.60
N ASN A 79 15.90 -13.12 -5.04
CA ASN A 79 15.24 -13.98 -6.03
C ASN A 79 15.52 -13.54 -7.48
N TYR A 80 16.19 -12.40 -7.67
CA TYR A 80 16.62 -11.88 -8.98
C TYR A 80 18.01 -12.41 -9.35
N SER A 81 18.19 -13.72 -9.32
CA SER A 81 19.46 -14.41 -9.63
C SER A 81 19.57 -14.91 -11.08
N GLY A 82 19.05 -14.16 -12.05
CA GLY A 82 19.00 -14.63 -13.46
C GLY A 82 19.09 -13.60 -14.59
N ALA A 83 19.47 -12.34 -14.34
CA ALA A 83 19.67 -11.33 -15.41
C ALA A 83 21.13 -10.85 -15.52
N SER A 84 22.07 -11.75 -15.30
CA SER A 84 23.48 -11.60 -15.66
C SER A 84 24.01 -12.97 -16.08
N ALA A 85 23.51 -13.43 -17.23
CA ALA A 85 24.12 -14.46 -18.06
C ALA A 85 24.39 -13.85 -19.43
#